data_AF-A0AAY5K0Q1-F1
#
_entry.id   AF-A0AAY5K0Q1-F1
#
_cell.length_a   1.000
_cell.length_b   1.000
_cell.length_c   1.000
_cell.angle_alpha   90.00
_cell.angle_beta   90.00
_cell.angle_gamma   90.00
#
_symmetry.space_group_name_H-M   'P 1'
#
loop_
_entity.id
_entity.type
_entity.pdbx_description
1 polymer ?
#
loop_
_entity_poly.entity_id
_entity_poly.type
_entity_poly.pdbx_seq_one_letter_code
_entity_poly.pdbx_strand_id
1 'polypeptide(L)'
;GEYQERSRRVVLRRIPGEVKTGSVEENTRRGQASGVGENTRRGQASGVGDSNRRGQASGVGDSTRRGQASGVGDSTSRGQASGVGDSTRRSQAGGVGDSTRRGQANGVGDSTSRGQASGVGDSTRRGQASGVGDSTRRGQANGVGDSTSRGQASGVGDSTRRGQASGVGDSTRRGQANGVGDSTRRGQNRCVSVKCMAVCECMYVCIYTHQP
;
A
#
# COMPACT_ATOMS: atom_id res chain seq x y z
N GLY A 1 1.13 42.19 -4.29
CA GLY A 1 0.20 42.04 -5.42
C GLY A 1 -0.97 41.20 -4.96
N GLU A 2 -2.01 41.85 -4.44
CA GLU A 2 -3.28 41.22 -4.09
C GLU A 2 -4.05 40.91 -5.37
N TYR A 3 -4.31 39.63 -5.64
CA TYR A 3 -5.19 39.22 -6.72
C TYR A 3 -6.60 39.08 -6.17
N GLN A 4 -7.51 39.94 -6.61
CA GLN A 4 -8.93 39.96 -6.23
C GLN A 4 -9.65 38.68 -6.64
N GLU A 5 -10.45 38.16 -5.71
CA GLU A 5 -11.26 36.95 -5.84
C GLU A 5 -12.58 37.28 -6.57
N ARG A 6 -12.89 36.53 -7.63
CA ARG A 6 -14.10 36.74 -8.45
C ARG A 6 -15.28 36.00 -7.81
N SER A 7 -15.90 36.61 -6.81
CA SER A 7 -17.13 36.09 -6.18
C SER A 7 -18.36 36.53 -7.00
N ARG A 8 -19.03 35.62 -7.70
CA ARG A 8 -20.35 35.88 -8.28
C ARG A 8 -21.41 35.72 -7.17
N ARG A 9 -21.82 36.83 -6.56
CA ARG A 9 -22.99 36.90 -5.67
C ARG A 9 -24.26 36.74 -6.50
N VAL A 10 -25.00 35.64 -6.33
CA VAL A 10 -26.43 35.60 -6.67
C VAL A 10 -27.19 36.03 -5.41
N VAL A 11 -27.92 37.13 -5.50
CA VAL A 11 -28.73 37.65 -4.38
C VAL A 11 -30.00 36.80 -4.27
N LEU A 12 -30.09 35.96 -3.25
CA LEU A 12 -31.36 35.33 -2.88
C LEU A 12 -32.09 36.19 -1.85
N ARG A 13 -33.31 36.63 -2.20
CA ARG A 13 -34.23 37.29 -1.27
C ARG A 13 -34.60 36.33 -0.15
N ARG A 14 -34.57 36.82 1.09
CA ARG A 14 -34.94 36.09 2.31
C ARG A 14 -36.40 35.61 2.23
N ILE A 15 -36.60 34.30 2.31
CA ILE A 15 -37.84 33.69 2.81
C ILE A 15 -37.48 33.08 4.18
N PRO A 16 -38.21 33.39 5.27
CA PRO A 16 -37.92 32.86 6.60
C PRO A 16 -38.52 31.44 6.77
N GLY A 17 -37.68 30.51 7.21
CA GLY A 17 -38.06 29.11 7.48
C GLY A 17 -37.26 28.14 6.61
N GLU A 18 -36.39 27.37 7.26
CA GLU A 18 -35.54 26.29 6.71
C GLU A 18 -34.72 26.60 5.46
N VAL A 19 -33.40 26.72 5.63
CA VAL A 19 -32.48 26.57 4.49
C VAL A 19 -31.26 25.76 4.91
N LYS A 20 -31.39 24.42 4.83
CA LYS A 20 -30.25 23.57 4.45
C LYS A 20 -29.98 23.82 2.98
N THR A 21 -29.08 24.75 2.65
CA THR A 21 -28.49 24.82 1.31
C THR A 21 -27.02 24.44 1.41
N GLY A 22 -26.70 23.23 0.96
CA GLY A 22 -25.35 22.91 0.55
C GLY A 22 -25.01 23.76 -0.66
N SER A 23 -24.19 24.78 -0.46
CA SER A 23 -23.64 25.58 -1.56
C SER A 23 -22.64 24.74 -2.34
N VAL A 24 -22.97 24.35 -3.57
CA VAL A 24 -21.98 23.87 -4.55
C VAL A 24 -21.33 25.13 -5.14
N GLU A 25 -20.35 25.68 -4.43
CA GLU A 25 -19.56 26.82 -4.89
C GLU A 25 -18.11 26.37 -5.10
N GLU A 26 -17.62 26.48 -6.35
CA GLU A 26 -16.18 26.41 -6.65
C GLU A 26 -15.48 27.60 -5.97
N ASN A 27 -14.93 27.35 -4.77
CA ASN A 27 -14.44 28.42 -3.90
C ASN A 27 -12.93 28.24 -3.65
N THR A 28 -12.10 29.19 -4.13
CA THR A 28 -10.64 29.13 -3.99
C THR A 28 -10.16 29.84 -2.72
N ARG A 29 -10.22 29.15 -1.57
CA ARG A 29 -9.93 29.78 -0.27
C ARG A 29 -8.47 29.63 0.17
N ARG A 30 -7.89 30.71 0.71
CA ARG A 30 -6.58 30.72 1.40
C ARG A 30 -6.77 30.87 2.90
N GLY A 31 -5.97 30.15 3.70
CA GLY A 31 -6.02 30.21 5.16
C GLY A 31 -6.75 29.02 5.77
N GLN A 32 -7.56 29.27 6.80
CA GLN A 32 -8.43 28.28 7.43
C GLN A 32 -9.78 28.24 6.68
N ALA A 33 -10.16 27.08 6.17
CA ALA A 33 -11.38 26.95 5.37
C ALA A 33 -12.11 25.62 5.59
N SER A 34 -13.42 25.69 5.78
CA SER A 34 -14.35 24.56 5.81
C SER A 34 -15.44 24.73 4.76
N GLY A 35 -15.93 23.64 4.16
CA GLY A 35 -17.07 23.71 3.23
C GLY A 35 -17.45 22.37 2.62
N VAL A 36 -18.62 22.37 1.98
CA VAL A 36 -19.20 21.24 1.25
C VAL A 36 -19.10 21.49 -0.26
N GLY A 37 -19.04 20.44 -1.06
CA GLY A 37 -19.01 20.51 -2.53
C GLY A 37 -17.61 20.60 -3.11
N GLU A 38 -17.53 21.00 -4.38
CA GLU A 38 -16.27 21.11 -5.12
C GLU A 38 -15.43 22.29 -4.65
N ASN A 39 -14.22 22.04 -4.15
CA ASN A 39 -13.42 23.10 -3.53
C ASN A 39 -11.93 23.03 -3.83
N THR A 40 -11.31 24.20 -4.04
CA THR A 40 -9.85 24.36 -4.11
C THR A 40 -9.34 25.15 -2.90
N ARG A 41 -8.50 24.57 -2.04
CA ARG A 41 -8.09 25.21 -0.77
C ARG A 41 -6.57 25.18 -0.56
N ARG A 42 -6.03 26.29 -0.02
CA ARG A 42 -4.61 26.40 0.39
C ARG A 42 -4.50 26.83 1.85
N GLY A 43 -3.88 26.00 2.69
CA GLY A 43 -3.73 26.24 4.13
C GLY A 43 -4.26 25.09 4.95
N GLN A 44 -5.02 25.38 6.00
CA GLN A 44 -5.71 24.41 6.83
C GLN A 44 -7.14 24.24 6.30
N ALA A 45 -7.49 23.04 5.86
CA ALA A 45 -8.73 22.82 5.12
C ALA A 45 -9.49 21.55 5.55
N SER A 46 -10.73 21.72 5.98
CA SER A 46 -11.69 20.62 6.22
C SER A 46 -12.87 20.66 5.24
N GLY A 47 -13.54 19.53 4.99
CA GLY A 47 -14.76 19.56 4.17
C GLY A 47 -15.18 18.23 3.58
N VAL A 48 -16.39 18.24 3.02
CA VAL A 48 -17.07 17.09 2.39
C VAL A 48 -17.26 17.36 0.90
N GLY A 49 -17.00 16.37 0.06
CA GLY A 49 -17.09 16.47 -1.40
C GLY A 49 -15.74 16.68 -2.06
N ASP A 50 -15.79 16.73 -3.40
CA ASP A 50 -14.60 16.64 -4.22
C ASP A 50 -13.69 17.84 -4.04
N SER A 51 -12.39 17.61 -3.87
CA SER A 51 -11.52 18.74 -3.52
C SER A 51 -10.05 18.63 -3.89
N ASN A 52 -9.48 19.78 -4.21
CA ASN A 52 -8.06 20.00 -4.42
C ASN A 52 -7.48 20.81 -3.26
N ARG A 53 -6.58 20.22 -2.46
CA ARG A 53 -6.09 20.83 -1.21
C ARG A 53 -4.57 20.87 -1.13
N ARG A 54 -4.02 22.01 -0.71
CA ARG A 54 -2.58 22.20 -0.45
C ARG A 54 -2.35 22.70 0.96
N GLY A 55 -1.64 21.92 1.79
CA GLY A 55 -1.36 22.26 3.19
C GLY A 55 -1.76 21.12 4.12
N GLN A 56 -2.42 21.46 5.22
CA GLN A 56 -3.00 20.51 6.16
C GLN A 56 -4.47 20.30 5.80
N ALA A 57 -4.87 19.07 5.48
CA ALA A 57 -6.19 18.81 4.92
C ALA A 57 -6.88 17.56 5.48
N SER A 58 -8.12 17.71 5.97
CA SER A 58 -8.96 16.60 6.43
C SER A 58 -10.31 16.56 5.72
N GLY A 59 -10.87 15.40 5.36
CA GLY A 59 -12.19 15.43 4.70
C GLY A 59 -12.69 14.12 4.16
N VAL A 60 -13.95 14.15 3.75
CA VAL A 60 -14.70 13.03 3.17
C VAL A 60 -15.01 13.34 1.70
N GLY A 61 -14.86 12.35 0.82
CA GLY A 61 -15.05 12.50 -0.63
C GLY A 61 -13.74 12.54 -1.40
N ASP A 62 -13.86 12.55 -2.71
CA ASP A 62 -12.72 12.31 -3.58
C ASP A 62 -11.78 13.51 -3.60
N SER A 63 -10.47 13.28 -3.57
CA SER A 63 -9.57 14.41 -3.37
C SER A 63 -8.16 14.25 -3.92
N THR A 64 -7.62 15.38 -4.39
CA THR A 64 -6.18 15.54 -4.64
C THR A 64 -5.56 16.42 -3.56
N ARG A 65 -4.55 15.90 -2.86
CA ARG A 65 -3.96 16.57 -1.68
C ARG A 65 -2.44 16.68 -1.79
N ARG A 66 -1.90 17.84 -1.41
CA ARG A 66 -0.44 18.07 -1.27
C ARG A 66 -0.11 18.61 0.12
N GLY A 67 0.68 17.87 0.88
CA GLY A 67 1.06 18.23 2.25
C GLY A 67 0.70 17.13 3.25
N GLN A 68 0.13 17.52 4.38
CA GLN A 68 -0.36 16.60 5.41
C GLN A 68 -1.86 16.37 5.19
N ALA A 69 -2.28 15.12 5.02
CA ALA A 69 -3.64 14.77 4.65
C ALA A 69 -4.21 13.60 5.47
N SER A 70 -5.49 13.70 5.85
CA SER A 70 -6.28 12.59 6.41
C SER A 70 -7.70 12.55 5.83
N GLY A 71 -8.25 11.39 5.47
CA GLY A 71 -9.61 11.41 4.93
C GLY A 71 -10.26 10.06 4.66
N VAL A 72 -11.50 10.14 4.18
CA VAL A 72 -12.30 9.01 3.74
C VAL A 72 -12.74 9.28 2.30
N GLY A 73 -12.67 8.29 1.43
CA GLY A 73 -12.95 8.41 -0.01
C GLY A 73 -11.67 8.36 -0.84
N ASP A 74 -11.84 8.36 -2.16
CA ASP A 74 -10.74 8.06 -3.05
C ASP A 74 -9.79 9.24 -3.14
N SER A 75 -8.48 8.98 -3.16
CA SER A 75 -7.53 10.07 -3.05
C SER A 75 -6.21 9.90 -3.78
N THR A 76 -5.74 11.01 -4.33
CA THR A 76 -4.36 11.18 -4.79
C THR A 76 -3.62 12.11 -3.84
N SER A 77 -2.59 11.62 -3.16
CA SER A 77 -1.85 12.40 -2.16
C SER A 77 -0.35 12.45 -2.39
N ARG A 78 0.24 13.65 -2.24
CA ARG A 78 1.69 13.87 -2.19
C ARG A 78 2.08 14.48 -0.84
N GLY A 79 2.83 13.73 -0.03
CA GLY A 79 3.28 14.15 1.29
C GLY A 79 2.99 13.08 2.34
N GLN A 80 2.61 13.51 3.53
CA GLN A 80 2.18 12.63 4.62
C GLN A 80 0.67 12.42 4.49
N ALA A 81 0.22 11.19 4.26
CA ALA A 81 -1.20 10.93 4.01
C ALA A 81 -1.71 9.70 4.77
N SER A 82 -2.79 9.87 5.53
CA SER A 82 -3.60 8.79 6.11
C SER A 82 -5.01 8.76 5.52
N GLY A 83 -5.69 7.61 5.53
CA GLY A 83 -7.11 7.59 5.15
C GLY A 83 -7.66 6.22 4.80
N VAL A 84 -8.97 6.20 4.54
CA VAL A 84 -9.78 5.05 4.13
C VAL A 84 -10.30 5.28 2.72
N GLY A 85 -10.24 4.26 1.85
CA GLY A 85 -10.65 4.34 0.45
C GLY A 85 -9.47 4.18 -0.50
N ASP A 86 -9.77 4.09 -1.79
CA ASP A 86 -8.78 3.76 -2.79
C ASP A 86 -7.84 4.93 -3.01
N SER A 87 -6.54 4.65 -3.13
CA SER A 87 -5.59 5.77 -3.11
C SER A 87 -4.28 5.58 -3.83
N THR A 88 -3.81 6.69 -4.41
CA THR A 88 -2.46 6.84 -4.94
C THR A 88 -1.67 7.78 -4.05
N ARG A 89 -0.59 7.30 -3.41
CA ARG A 89 0.14 8.06 -2.39
C ARG A 89 1.65 8.09 -2.63
N ARG A 90 2.27 9.26 -2.45
CA ARG A 90 3.72 9.45 -2.55
C ARG A 90 4.29 10.04 -1.26
N SER A 91 5.41 9.47 -0.80
CA SER A 91 6.18 9.78 0.42
C SER A 91 5.79 8.89 1.60
N GLN A 92 5.16 9.41 2.65
CA GLN A 92 4.78 8.64 3.85
C GLN A 92 3.27 8.42 3.84
N ALA A 93 2.83 7.17 3.82
CA ALA A 93 1.43 6.84 3.57
C ALA A 93 0.91 5.69 4.45
N GLY A 94 -0.22 5.92 5.13
CA GLY A 94 -0.91 4.94 5.98
C GLY A 94 -2.38 4.77 5.57
N GLY A 95 -2.98 3.58 5.53
CA GLY A 95 -4.42 3.55 5.25
C GLY A 95 -5.04 2.21 4.95
N VAL A 96 -6.36 2.21 4.87
CA VAL A 96 -7.22 1.06 4.56
C VAL A 96 -7.83 1.26 3.18
N GLY A 97 -7.89 0.20 2.37
CA GLY A 97 -8.39 0.23 0.99
C GLY A 97 -7.28 0.05 -0.03
N ASP A 98 -7.67 -0.13 -1.29
CA ASP A 98 -6.74 -0.52 -2.33
C ASP A 98 -5.83 0.65 -2.69
N SER A 99 -4.55 0.36 -2.92
CA SER A 99 -3.60 1.47 -3.02
C SER A 99 -2.35 1.25 -3.84
N THR A 100 -1.94 2.33 -4.53
CA THR A 100 -0.63 2.46 -5.14
C THR A 100 0.23 3.43 -4.33
N ARG A 101 1.37 2.96 -3.81
CA ARG A 101 2.21 3.72 -2.88
C ARG A 101 3.67 3.79 -3.32
N ARG A 102 4.29 4.97 -3.21
CA ARG A 102 5.74 5.17 -3.42
C ARG A 102 6.37 5.86 -2.21
N GLY A 103 7.28 5.18 -1.53
CA GLY A 103 7.99 5.69 -0.35
C GLY A 103 7.85 4.74 0.84
N GLN A 104 7.54 5.29 2.00
CA GLN A 104 7.25 4.55 3.23
C GLN A 104 5.73 4.35 3.34
N ALA A 105 5.29 3.10 3.42
CA ALA A 105 3.88 2.74 3.33
C ALA A 105 3.48 1.70 4.37
N ASN A 106 2.35 1.91 5.05
CA ASN A 106 1.73 0.93 5.96
C ASN A 106 0.23 0.82 5.66
N GLY A 107 -0.34 -0.36 5.40
CA GLY A 107 -1.78 -0.41 5.09
C GLY A 107 -2.47 -1.76 5.20
N VAL A 108 -3.79 -1.70 5.02
CA VAL A 108 -4.68 -2.86 4.91
C VAL A 108 -5.43 -2.74 3.59
N GLY A 109 -5.57 -3.83 2.86
CA GLY A 109 -6.16 -3.87 1.52
C GLY A 109 -5.10 -4.12 0.45
N ASP A 110 -5.56 -4.30 -0.79
CA ASP A 110 -4.69 -4.74 -1.86
C ASP A 110 -3.79 -3.60 -2.30
N SER A 111 -2.51 -3.90 -2.57
CA SER A 111 -1.56 -2.81 -2.79
C SER A 111 -0.43 -3.09 -3.75
N THR A 112 -0.09 -2.04 -4.50
CA THR A 112 1.17 -1.95 -5.24
C THR A 112 2.08 -0.93 -4.57
N SER A 113 3.24 -1.37 -4.09
CA SER A 113 4.17 -0.52 -3.32
C SER A 113 5.60 -0.51 -3.87
N ARG A 114 6.23 0.67 -3.90
CA ARG A 114 7.66 0.86 -4.17
C ARG A 114 8.34 1.59 -3.01
N GLY A 115 9.31 0.96 -2.37
CA GLY A 115 10.07 1.53 -1.24
C GLY A 115 10.02 0.60 -0.03
N GLN A 116 9.78 1.18 1.15
CA GLN A 116 9.59 0.45 2.40
C GLN A 116 8.09 0.28 2.63
N ALA A 117 7.60 -0.95 2.70
CA ALA A 117 6.17 -1.22 2.80
C ALA A 117 5.83 -2.30 3.83
N SER A 118 4.92 -2.01 4.75
CA SER A 118 4.25 -2.99 5.60
C SER A 118 2.75 -3.06 5.28
N GLY A 119 2.12 -4.22 5.46
CA GLY A 119 0.65 -4.27 5.36
C GLY A 119 0.03 -5.65 5.29
N VAL A 120 -1.30 -5.66 5.31
CA VAL A 120 -2.16 -6.84 5.19
C VAL A 120 -2.98 -6.73 3.91
N GLY A 121 -3.13 -7.83 3.18
CA GLY A 121 -3.83 -7.88 1.89
C GLY A 121 -2.88 -8.24 0.74
N ASP A 122 -3.46 -8.52 -0.41
CA ASP A 122 -2.70 -9.01 -1.54
C ASP A 122 -1.84 -7.90 -2.12
N SER A 123 -0.59 -8.21 -2.48
CA SER A 123 0.32 -7.11 -2.81
C SER A 123 1.44 -7.41 -3.78
N THR A 124 1.75 -6.39 -4.58
CA THR A 124 2.96 -6.32 -5.41
C THR A 124 3.93 -5.30 -4.82
N ARG A 125 5.11 -5.74 -4.38
CA ARG A 125 6.05 -4.88 -3.64
C ARG A 125 7.46 -4.90 -4.22
N ARG A 126 8.07 -3.72 -4.37
CA ARG A 126 9.48 -3.55 -4.75
C ARG A 126 10.23 -2.74 -3.68
N GLY A 127 11.28 -3.34 -3.11
CA GLY A 127 12.11 -2.72 -2.08
C GLY A 127 12.16 -3.59 -0.82
N GLN A 128 12.01 -2.96 0.34
CA GLN A 128 11.92 -3.64 1.64
C GLN A 128 10.45 -3.82 1.99
N ALA A 129 10.00 -5.05 2.19
CA ALA A 129 8.60 -5.37 2.35
C ALA A 129 8.35 -6.34 3.50
N SER A 130 7.36 -6.04 4.34
CA SER A 130 6.81 -6.97 5.34
C SER A 130 5.29 -7.09 5.18
N GLY A 131 4.69 -8.26 5.32
CA GLY A 131 3.22 -8.31 5.26
C GLY A 131 2.58 -9.68 5.25
N VAL A 132 1.27 -9.66 5.44
CA VAL A 132 0.37 -10.83 5.45
C VAL A 132 -0.53 -10.75 4.22
N GLY A 133 -0.76 -11.89 3.55
CA GLY A 133 -1.53 -11.98 2.32
C GLY A 133 -0.67 -12.36 1.12
N ASP A 134 -1.31 -12.69 0.02
CA ASP A 134 -0.62 -13.23 -1.14
C ASP A 134 0.18 -12.14 -1.83
N SER A 135 1.38 -12.48 -2.31
CA SER A 135 2.28 -11.40 -2.72
C SER A 135 3.32 -11.73 -3.77
N THR A 136 3.56 -10.74 -4.63
CA THR A 136 4.72 -10.70 -5.54
C THR A 136 5.73 -9.68 -5.04
N ARG A 137 6.95 -10.11 -4.72
CA ARG A 137 7.96 -9.26 -4.05
C ARG A 137 9.30 -9.26 -4.79
N ARG A 138 9.91 -8.08 -4.92
CA ARG A 138 11.28 -7.89 -5.42
C ARG A 138 12.12 -7.08 -4.43
N GLY A 139 13.17 -7.68 -3.90
CA GLY A 139 14.08 -7.04 -2.93
C GLY A 139 14.21 -7.86 -1.66
N GLN A 140 14.12 -7.19 -0.51
CA GLN A 140 14.12 -7.80 0.81
C GLN A 140 12.68 -7.95 1.29
N ALA A 141 12.27 -9.18 1.59
CA ALA A 141 10.87 -9.49 1.87
C ALA A 141 10.71 -10.45 3.06
N ASN A 142 9.78 -10.15 3.95
CA ASN A 142 9.33 -11.03 5.04
C ASN A 142 7.80 -11.15 5.02
N GLY A 143 7.20 -12.33 5.08
CA GLY A 143 5.74 -12.38 5.09
C GLY A 143 5.09 -13.71 5.43
N VAL A 144 3.77 -13.65 5.49
CA VAL A 144 2.87 -14.80 5.66
C VAL A 144 1.87 -14.79 4.51
N GLY A 145 1.59 -15.95 3.94
CA GLY A 145 0.74 -16.11 2.76
C GLY A 145 1.55 -16.53 1.54
N ASP A 146 0.86 -16.84 0.46
CA ASP A 146 1.50 -17.41 -0.72
C ASP A 146 2.29 -16.34 -1.45
N SER A 147 3.47 -16.69 -1.95
CA SER A 147 4.35 -15.66 -2.49
C SER A 147 5.25 -16.06 -3.65
N THR A 148 5.41 -15.12 -4.57
CA THR A 148 6.47 -15.13 -5.56
C THR A 148 7.51 -14.08 -5.20
N SER A 149 8.74 -14.49 -4.91
CA SER A 149 9.79 -13.58 -4.43
C SER A 149 11.08 -13.66 -5.25
N ARG A 150 11.66 -12.48 -5.53
CA ARG A 150 13.02 -12.33 -6.11
C ARG A 150 13.90 -11.48 -5.20
N GLY A 151 15.00 -12.06 -4.71
CA GLY A 151 15.95 -11.38 -3.82
C GLY A 151 16.16 -12.16 -2.53
N GLN A 152 16.14 -11.46 -1.40
CA GLN A 152 16.22 -12.04 -0.06
C GLN A 152 14.80 -12.17 0.50
N ALA A 153 14.36 -13.39 0.77
CA ALA A 153 12.98 -13.62 1.21
C ALA A 153 12.88 -14.59 2.39
N SER A 154 12.17 -14.17 3.43
CA SER A 154 11.71 -15.03 4.52
C SER A 154 10.18 -15.12 4.55
N GLY A 155 9.61 -16.25 4.96
CA GLY A 155 8.17 -16.28 5.20
C GLY A 155 7.55 -17.66 5.38
N VAL A 156 6.26 -17.64 5.69
CA VAL A 156 5.39 -18.81 5.88
C VAL A 156 4.33 -18.83 4.78
N GLY A 157 4.08 -19.99 4.18
CA GLY A 157 3.15 -20.16 3.07
C GLY A 157 3.83 -20.68 1.81
N ASP A 158 3.03 -21.04 0.82
CA ASP A 158 3.54 -21.66 -0.39
C ASP A 158 4.26 -20.62 -1.24
N SER A 159 5.39 -21.00 -1.83
CA SER A 159 6.23 -19.98 -2.46
C SER A 159 7.11 -20.40 -3.62
N THR A 160 7.20 -19.49 -4.59
CA THR A 160 8.20 -19.54 -5.65
C THR A 160 9.28 -18.49 -5.39
N ARG A 161 10.51 -18.93 -5.15
CA ARG A 161 11.60 -18.04 -4.71
C ARG A 161 12.84 -18.13 -5.59
N ARG A 162 13.37 -16.96 -5.97
CA ARG A 162 14.68 -16.82 -6.62
C ARG A 162 15.61 -15.94 -5.79
N GLY A 163 16.77 -16.47 -5.42
CA GLY A 163 17.78 -15.77 -4.63
C GLY A 163 18.06 -16.48 -3.31
N GLN A 164 18.21 -15.72 -2.22
CA GLN A 164 18.41 -16.25 -0.88
C GLN A 164 17.06 -16.37 -0.17
N ALA A 165 16.71 -17.57 0.28
CA ALA A 165 15.38 -17.84 0.82
C ALA A 165 15.40 -18.66 2.12
N SER A 166 14.56 -18.28 3.09
CA SER A 166 14.23 -19.07 4.27
C SER A 166 12.72 -19.18 4.48
N GLY A 167 12.17 -20.31 4.90
CA GLY A 167 10.72 -20.34 5.17
C GLY A 167 10.11 -21.70 5.45
N VAL A 168 8.84 -21.65 5.82
CA VAL A 168 7.97 -22.81 6.09
C VAL A 168 6.86 -22.84 5.05
N GLY A 169 6.56 -24.02 4.51
CA GLY A 169 5.55 -24.22 3.47
C GLY A 169 6.14 -24.77 2.17
N ASP A 170 5.27 -25.14 1.24
CA ASP A 170 5.70 -25.81 0.02
C ASP A 170 6.34 -24.81 -0.93
N SER A 171 7.39 -25.23 -1.63
CA SER A 171 8.16 -24.24 -2.38
C SER A 171 8.95 -24.73 -3.57
N THR A 172 8.93 -23.90 -4.62
CA THR A 172 9.85 -24.00 -5.75
C THR A 172 10.96 -22.96 -5.59
N ARG A 173 12.22 -23.41 -5.55
CA ARG A 173 13.36 -22.53 -5.22
C ARG A 173 14.49 -22.60 -6.23
N ARG A 174 15.02 -21.43 -6.58
CA ARG A 174 16.27 -21.27 -7.35
C ARG A 174 17.26 -20.38 -6.59
N GLY A 175 18.41 -20.95 -6.22
CA GLY A 175 19.45 -20.27 -5.43
C GLY A 175 19.65 -20.91 -4.05
N GLN A 176 20.23 -20.14 -3.12
CA GLN A 176 20.50 -20.60 -1.76
C GLN A 176 19.21 -20.62 -0.93
N ALA A 177 18.88 -21.78 -0.36
CA ALA A 177 17.62 -21.94 0.34
C ALA A 177 17.69 -22.84 1.59
N ASN A 178 17.00 -22.43 2.65
CA ASN A 178 16.76 -23.20 3.87
C ASN A 178 15.25 -23.23 4.19
N GLY A 179 14.70 -24.30 4.74
CA GLY A 179 13.28 -24.31 5.09
C GLY A 179 12.70 -25.68 5.37
N VAL A 180 11.45 -25.67 5.81
CA VAL A 180 10.64 -26.84 6.20
C VAL A 180 9.40 -26.88 5.30
N GLY A 181 9.05 -28.07 4.80
CA GLY A 181 7.95 -28.28 3.83
C GLY A 181 8.41 -29.07 2.62
N ASP A 182 7.50 -29.35 1.68
CA ASP A 182 7.86 -29.99 0.42
C ASP A 182 8.54 -28.97 -0.49
N SER A 183 9.63 -29.37 -1.16
CA SER A 183 10.33 -28.42 -2.02
C SER A 183 10.96 -29.04 -3.25
N THR A 184 10.78 -28.33 -4.36
CA THR A 184 11.47 -28.57 -5.63
C THR A 184 12.58 -27.53 -5.75
N ARG A 185 13.83 -27.97 -5.92
CA ARG A 185 14.99 -27.07 -5.90
C ARG A 185 15.90 -27.23 -7.12
N ARG A 186 16.44 -26.09 -7.58
CA ARG A 186 17.55 -26.01 -8.54
C ARG A 186 18.64 -25.08 -7.97
N GLY A 187 19.77 -25.63 -7.52
CA GLY A 187 20.91 -24.90 -6.93
C GLY A 187 21.61 -25.65 -5.79
N GLN A 188 22.63 -25.06 -5.17
CA GLN A 188 23.35 -25.61 -4.02
C GLN A 188 22.55 -25.37 -2.72
N ASN A 189 22.22 -26.41 -1.92
CA ASN A 189 22.09 -26.42 -0.43
C ASN A 189 21.20 -27.54 0.19
N ARG A 190 21.38 -27.76 1.51
CA ARG A 190 20.72 -28.73 2.43
C ARG A 190 19.22 -28.43 2.70
N CYS A 191 18.42 -29.49 2.85
CA CYS A 191 17.00 -29.45 3.21
C CYS A 191 16.74 -30.40 4.39
N VAL A 192 15.73 -30.10 5.21
CA VAL A 192 15.07 -31.09 6.06
C VAL A 192 13.63 -31.17 5.54
N SER A 193 13.33 -32.19 4.73
CA SER A 193 12.03 -32.36 4.07
C SER A 193 11.70 -33.84 3.93
N VAL A 194 10.41 -34.19 4.00
CA VAL A 194 9.91 -35.56 3.93
C VAL A 194 9.94 -36.09 2.48
N LYS A 195 9.91 -35.20 1.46
CA LYS A 195 10.01 -35.52 0.03
C LYS A 195 10.83 -34.47 -0.74
N CYS A 196 12.13 -34.38 -0.48
CA CYS A 196 12.99 -33.48 -1.25
C CYS A 196 13.32 -34.09 -2.63
N MET A 197 12.70 -33.61 -3.72
CA MET A 197 13.17 -33.88 -5.09
C MET A 197 14.21 -32.83 -5.51
N ALA A 198 15.48 -33.11 -5.20
CA ALA A 198 16.60 -32.33 -5.68
C ALA A 198 17.01 -32.82 -7.08
N VAL A 199 16.87 -31.98 -8.11
CA VAL A 199 17.49 -32.24 -9.41
C VAL A 199 18.92 -31.73 -9.33
N CYS A 200 19.82 -32.58 -8.82
CA CYS A 200 21.26 -32.31 -8.75
C CYS A 200 21.96 -32.99 -9.93
N GLU A 201 22.62 -32.22 -10.79
CA GLU A 201 23.60 -32.73 -11.78
C GLU A 201 24.95 -33.13 -11.14
N CYS A 202 24.96 -33.64 -9.91
CA CYS A 202 26.17 -34.17 -9.29
C CYS A 202 25.81 -35.32 -8.34
N MET A 203 26.39 -36.49 -8.58
CA MET A 203 26.45 -37.66 -7.68
C MET A 203 26.69 -37.22 -6.23
N TYR A 204 25.84 -37.64 -5.29
CA TYR A 204 26.22 -38.36 -4.06
C TYR A 204 25.02 -38.49 -3.08
N VAL A 205 24.66 -39.75 -2.82
CA VAL A 205 24.11 -40.36 -1.59
C VAL A 205 23.20 -39.49 -0.70
N CYS A 206 21.89 -39.71 -0.82
CA CYS A 206 20.95 -39.40 0.27
C CYS A 206 20.99 -40.53 1.31
N ILE A 207 21.65 -40.29 2.45
CA ILE A 207 21.57 -41.15 3.63
C ILE A 207 20.20 -40.92 4.29
N TYR A 208 19.33 -41.93 4.28
CA TYR A 208 18.15 -41.99 5.15
C TYR A 208 18.48 -42.92 6.33
N THR A 209 18.66 -42.35 7.51
CA THR A 209 18.62 -43.09 8.77
C THR A 209 17.16 -43.14 9.24
N HIS A 210 16.51 -44.30 9.09
CA HIS A 210 15.40 -44.67 9.95
C HIS A 210 15.68 -46.04 10.57
N GLN A 211 16.04 -46.00 11.87
CA GLN A 211 15.94 -47.11 12.82
C GLN A 211 14.45 -47.35 13.19
N PRO A 212 14.10 -48.55 13.66
CA PRO A 212 14.42 -49.00 15.03
C PRO A 212 15.74 -49.78 15.16
#